data_AF-A0A7W0G0Z0-F1
#
_entry.id   AF-A0A7W0G0Z0-F1
#
_cell.length_a   1.000
_cell.length_b   1.000
_cell.length_c   1.000
_cell.angle_alpha   90.00
_cell.angle_beta   90.00
_cell.angle_gamma   90.00
#
_symmetry.space_group_name_H-M   'P 1'
#
loop_
_entity.id
_entity.type
_entity.pdbx_description
1 polymer ?
#
loop_
_entity_poly.entity_id
_entity_poly.type
_entity_poly.pdbx_seq_one_letter_code
_entity_poly.pdbx_strand_id
1 'polypeptide(L)'
;MSSLKKSTSVQPPASLDLGLTAAELVAALLGLGVEQRLHLLDSGGARGVDARFLIAGFDPFEVIESYGDELHVWRRGEGAARVERGSLLALLDERLEKYRITPATGSPILPR
;
A
#
# COMPACT_ATOMS: atom_id res chain seq x y z
N MET A 1 -9.69 -18.61 -30.60
CA MET A 1 -8.77 -17.57 -30.08
C MET A 1 -8.68 -17.74 -28.57
N SER A 2 -7.63 -18.40 -28.08
CA SER A 2 -7.42 -18.65 -26.64
C SER A 2 -6.55 -17.53 -26.07
N SER A 3 -7.11 -16.74 -25.16
CA SER A 3 -6.41 -15.63 -24.50
C SER A 3 -5.56 -16.18 -23.36
N LEU A 4 -4.23 -16.03 -23.47
CA LEU A 4 -3.29 -16.35 -22.41
C LEU A 4 -3.59 -15.50 -21.17
N LYS A 5 -4.07 -16.13 -20.09
CA LYS A 5 -4.04 -15.54 -18.76
C LYS A 5 -2.57 -15.43 -18.33
N LYS A 6 -1.99 -14.23 -18.40
CA LYS A 6 -0.72 -13.90 -17.77
C LYS A 6 -0.89 -14.11 -16.26
N SER A 7 -0.35 -15.20 -15.73
CA SER A 7 -0.24 -15.41 -14.29
C SER A 7 0.83 -14.46 -13.77
N THR A 8 0.41 -13.41 -13.08
CA THR A 8 1.32 -12.53 -12.34
C THR A 8 1.89 -13.35 -11.17
N SER A 9 3.11 -13.88 -11.33
CA SER A 9 3.81 -14.54 -10.23
C SER A 9 4.12 -13.50 -9.16
N VAL A 10 3.48 -13.62 -8.00
CA VAL A 10 3.83 -12.81 -6.82
C VAL A 10 5.19 -13.29 -6.35
N GLN A 11 6.24 -12.48 -6.56
CA GLN A 11 7.54 -12.76 -5.98
C GLN A 11 7.42 -12.65 -4.45
N PRO A 12 8.04 -13.57 -3.69
CA PRO A 12 8.11 -13.44 -2.24
C PRO A 12 8.81 -12.11 -1.89
N PRO A 13 8.45 -11.49 -0.75
CA PRO A 13 9.10 -10.26 -0.31
C PRO A 13 10.60 -10.50 -0.17
N ALA A 14 11.40 -9.70 -0.85
CA ALA A 14 12.84 -9.71 -0.68
C ALA A 14 13.17 -9.23 0.74
N SER A 15 13.93 -10.03 1.49
CA SER A 15 14.46 -9.63 2.79
C SER A 15 15.89 -9.14 2.61
N LEU A 16 16.18 -7.98 3.16
CA LEU A 16 17.52 -7.37 3.15
C LEU A 16 17.81 -6.84 4.55
N ASP A 17 18.95 -7.24 5.12
CA ASP A 17 19.49 -6.62 6.32
C ASP A 17 20.30 -5.38 5.94
N LEU A 18 19.92 -4.24 6.50
CA LEU A 18 20.53 -2.94 6.21
C LEU A 18 21.60 -2.56 7.24
N GLY A 19 21.77 -3.31 8.32
CA GLY A 19 22.69 -2.95 9.41
C GLY A 19 22.33 -1.64 10.12
N LEU A 20 21.05 -1.21 10.03
CA LEU A 20 20.53 0.00 10.66
C LEU A 20 19.62 -0.37 11.83
N THR A 21 19.63 0.46 12.87
CA THR A 21 18.59 0.42 13.90
C THR A 21 17.27 0.94 13.34
N ALA A 22 16.16 0.54 13.96
CA ALA A 22 14.83 1.05 13.59
C ALA A 22 14.75 2.59 13.67
N ALA A 23 15.42 3.20 14.66
CA ALA A 23 15.44 4.65 14.83
C ALA A 23 16.19 5.36 13.70
N GLU A 24 17.34 4.82 13.28
CA GLU A 24 18.10 5.35 12.14
C GLU A 24 17.32 5.23 10.83
N LEU A 25 16.64 4.10 10.62
CA LEU A 25 15.80 3.91 9.45
C LEU A 25 14.63 4.90 9.42
N VAL A 26 13.94 5.10 10.54
CA VAL A 26 12.85 6.09 10.64
C VAL A 26 13.38 7.50 10.40
N ALA A 27 14.51 7.87 10.99
CA ALA A 27 15.12 9.18 10.79
C ALA A 27 15.50 9.40 9.30
N ALA A 28 16.07 8.40 8.65
CA ALA A 28 16.41 8.46 7.23
C ALA A 28 15.16 8.63 6.35
N LEU A 29 14.08 7.88 6.64
CA LEU A 29 12.80 7.97 5.94
C LEU A 29 12.16 9.35 6.12
N LEU A 30 12.12 9.87 7.35
CA LEU A 30 11.58 11.20 7.64
C LEU A 30 12.43 12.35 7.08
N GLY A 31 13.72 12.09 6.79
CA GLY A 31 14.62 13.03 6.13
C GLY A 31 14.41 13.13 4.61
N LEU A 32 13.55 12.29 4.03
CA LEU A 32 13.20 12.38 2.61
C LEU A 32 12.36 13.62 2.32
N GLY A 33 12.51 14.17 1.11
CA GLY A 33 11.72 15.32 0.70
C GLY A 33 10.25 14.98 0.47
N VAL A 34 9.40 16.01 0.53
CA VAL A 34 7.93 15.88 0.41
C VAL A 34 7.49 15.31 -0.94
N GLU A 35 8.33 15.45 -1.97
CA GLU A 35 8.12 14.90 -3.31
C GLU A 35 8.04 13.37 -3.32
N GLN A 36 8.60 12.70 -2.32
CA GLN A 36 8.52 11.24 -2.18
C GLN A 36 7.14 10.75 -1.71
N ARG A 37 6.31 11.67 -1.19
CA ARG A 37 4.95 11.39 -0.70
C ARG A 37 4.95 10.16 0.23
N LEU A 38 5.82 10.20 1.24
CA LEU A 38 6.03 9.13 2.19
C LEU A 38 4.82 8.99 3.13
N HIS A 39 4.37 7.75 3.32
CA HIS A 39 3.42 7.35 4.34
C HIS A 39 4.05 6.31 5.26
N LEU A 40 4.00 6.55 6.57
CA LEU A 40 4.53 5.64 7.59
C LEU A 40 3.39 5.11 8.47
N LEU A 41 3.40 3.80 8.70
CA LEU A 41 2.50 3.13 9.64
C LEU A 41 3.32 2.26 10.59
N ASP A 42 3.20 2.51 11.89
CA ASP A 42 3.75 1.66 12.95
C ASP A 42 2.65 0.74 13.48
N SER A 43 2.88 -0.57 13.49
CA SER A 43 1.92 -1.56 14.01
C SER A 43 1.78 -1.49 15.54
N GLY A 44 2.68 -0.79 16.23
CA GLY A 44 2.66 -0.60 17.68
C GLY A 44 2.89 -1.88 18.50
N GLY A 45 3.22 -3.00 17.86
CA GLY A 45 3.50 -4.27 18.55
C GLY A 45 2.29 -4.84 19.30
N ALA A 46 1.07 -4.61 18.81
CA ALA A 46 -0.17 -5.00 19.49
C ALA A 46 -0.29 -6.51 19.83
N ARG A 47 0.60 -7.37 19.31
CA ARG A 47 0.66 -8.81 19.57
C ARG A 47 1.99 -9.28 20.17
N GLY A 48 2.78 -8.37 20.75
CA GLY A 48 4.11 -8.64 21.31
C GLY A 48 5.22 -7.89 20.59
N VAL A 49 6.41 -7.82 21.21
CA VAL A 49 7.58 -7.10 20.68
C VAL A 49 8.04 -7.62 19.32
N ASP A 50 7.90 -8.92 19.08
CA ASP A 50 8.26 -9.57 17.81
C ASP A 50 7.23 -9.33 16.68
N ALA A 51 6.09 -8.71 17.01
CA ALA A 51 5.04 -8.35 16.05
C ALA A 51 5.05 -6.86 15.69
N ARG A 52 6.13 -6.15 16.01
CA ARG A 52 6.30 -4.75 15.64
C ARG A 52 6.85 -4.64 14.22
N PHE A 53 6.07 -4.02 13.34
CA PHE A 53 6.45 -3.75 11.96
C PHE A 53 6.25 -2.27 11.67
N LEU A 54 7.19 -1.70 10.93
CA LEU A 54 7.04 -0.41 10.30
C LEU A 54 6.75 -0.64 8.82
N ILE A 55 5.68 -0.04 8.31
CA ILE A 55 5.32 -0.08 6.90
C ILE A 55 5.54 1.32 6.31
N ALA A 56 6.38 1.40 5.28
CA ALA A 56 6.62 2.62 4.52
C ALA A 56 6.05 2.48 3.11
N GLY A 57 5.16 3.38 2.73
CA GLY A 57 4.61 3.51 1.38
C GLY A 57 5.08 4.80 0.72
N PHE A 58 5.33 4.74 -0.58
CA PHE A 58 5.81 5.88 -1.37
C PHE A 58 4.90 6.11 -2.57
N ASP A 59 4.75 7.38 -2.95
CA ASP A 59 4.05 7.83 -4.15
C ASP A 59 2.77 7.02 -4.44
N PRO A 60 1.69 7.16 -3.67
CA PRO A 60 0.50 6.35 -3.85
C PRO A 60 -0.03 6.42 -5.29
N PHE A 61 -0.40 5.26 -5.86
CA PHE A 61 -0.88 5.19 -7.24
C PHE A 61 -2.25 5.88 -7.41
N GLU A 62 -3.05 5.92 -6.35
CA GLU A 62 -4.34 6.60 -6.27
C GLU A 62 -4.48 7.22 -4.86
N VAL A 63 -5.01 8.44 -4.80
CA VAL A 63 -5.38 9.15 -3.56
C VAL A 63 -6.84 9.56 -3.68
N ILE A 64 -7.60 9.35 -2.61
CA ILE A 64 -9.02 9.69 -2.53
C ILE A 64 -9.21 10.61 -1.33
N GLU A 65 -9.71 11.82 -1.56
CA GLU A 65 -10.14 12.74 -0.50
C GLU A 65 -11.65 12.93 -0.58
N SER A 66 -12.31 13.01 0.58
CA SER A 66 -13.75 13.21 0.67
C SER A 66 -14.05 14.56 1.30
N TYR A 67 -14.90 15.32 0.63
CA TYR A 67 -15.42 16.61 1.04
C TYR A 67 -16.95 16.50 1.11
N GLY A 68 -17.44 15.74 2.10
CA GLY A 68 -18.84 15.33 2.15
C GLY A 68 -19.17 14.36 1.02
N ASP A 69 -20.13 14.71 0.17
CA ASP A 69 -20.56 13.87 -0.96
C ASP A 69 -19.67 14.02 -2.20
N GLU A 70 -18.72 14.96 -2.19
CA GLU A 70 -17.75 15.16 -3.27
C GLU A 70 -16.47 14.39 -2.96
N LEU A 71 -16.07 13.53 -3.91
CA LEU A 71 -14.89 12.70 -3.84
C LEU A 71 -13.89 13.21 -4.87
N HIS A 72 -12.70 13.60 -4.40
CA HIS A 72 -11.60 14.01 -5.26
C HIS A 72 -10.63 12.84 -5.39
N VAL A 73 -10.46 12.35 -6.60
CA VAL A 73 -9.62 11.19 -6.90
C VAL A 73 -8.43 11.63 -7.74
N TRP A 74 -7.23 11.49 -7.19
CA TRP A 74 -5.97 11.72 -7.92
C TRP A 74 -5.34 10.38 -8.26
N ARG A 75 -4.84 10.25 -9.48
CA ARG A 75 -4.03 9.10 -9.88
C ARG A 75 -2.63 9.55 -10.27
N ARG A 76 -1.67 8.66 -10.06
CA ARG A 76 -0.29 8.91 -10.46
C ARG A 76 -0.21 9.20 -11.96
N GLY A 77 0.45 10.30 -12.32
CA GLY A 77 0.58 10.77 -13.69
C GLY A 77 -0.59 11.62 -14.20
N GLU A 78 -1.66 11.81 -13.41
CA GLU A 78 -2.72 12.75 -13.75
C GLU A 78 -2.39 14.15 -13.19
N GLY A 79 -2.59 15.19 -14.00
CA GLY A 79 -2.27 16.58 -13.62
C GLY A 79 -3.34 17.25 -12.76
N ALA A 80 -4.50 16.63 -12.58
CA ALA A 80 -5.62 17.15 -11.80
C ALA A 80 -6.44 16.03 -11.19
N ALA A 81 -7.16 16.35 -10.11
CA ALA A 81 -8.14 15.44 -9.52
C ALA A 81 -9.34 15.26 -10.45
N ARG A 82 -9.90 14.06 -10.48
CA ARG A 82 -11.26 13.83 -10.96
C ARG A 82 -12.21 14.04 -9.79
N VAL A 83 -13.26 14.82 -10.02
CA VAL A 83 -14.30 15.06 -9.01
C VAL A 83 -15.49 14.18 -9.34
N GLU A 84 -15.85 13.31 -8.40
CA GLU A 84 -16.97 12.38 -8.48
C GLU A 84 -17.93 12.66 -7.32
N ARG A 85 -19.23 12.40 -7.49
CA ARG A 85 -20.20 12.49 -6.40
C ARG A 85 -20.64 11.09 -5.98
N GLY A 86 -20.64 10.82 -4.68
CA GLY A 86 -21.12 9.54 -4.16
C GLY A 86 -20.56 9.16 -2.80
N SER A 87 -20.81 7.90 -2.43
CA SER A 87 -20.36 7.33 -1.15
C SER A 87 -18.89 6.90 -1.23
N LEU A 88 -18.07 7.43 -0.33
CA LEU A 88 -16.68 7.00 -0.16
C LEU A 88 -16.59 5.49 0.10
N LEU A 89 -17.49 4.94 0.92
CA LEU A 89 -17.48 3.50 1.25
C LEU A 89 -17.75 2.65 0.02
N ALA A 90 -18.74 3.03 -0.80
CA ALA A 90 -19.04 2.31 -2.03
C ALA A 90 -17.87 2.33 -3.02
N LEU A 91 -17.17 3.47 -3.12
CA LEU A 91 -15.96 3.60 -3.94
C LEU A 91 -14.84 2.69 -3.42
N LEU A 92 -14.61 2.65 -2.10
CA LEU A 92 -13.59 1.79 -1.50
C LEU A 92 -13.90 0.30 -1.71
N ASP A 93 -15.17 -0.11 -1.59
CA ASP A 93 -15.60 -1.48 -1.87
C ASP A 93 -15.34 -1.88 -3.33
N GLU A 94 -15.65 -0.98 -4.29
CA GLU A 94 -15.34 -1.19 -5.70
C GLU A 94 -13.82 -1.37 -5.92
N ARG A 95 -13.01 -0.56 -5.26
CA ARG A 95 -11.54 -0.60 -5.38
C ARG A 95 -10.97 -1.88 -4.76
N LEU A 96 -11.48 -2.30 -3.61
CA LEU A 96 -11.08 -3.55 -2.96
C LEU A 96 -11.36 -4.77 -3.85
N GLU A 97 -12.52 -4.82 -4.49
CA GLU A 97 -12.85 -5.91 -5.40
C GLU A 97 -12.00 -5.86 -6.67
N LYS A 98 -11.80 -4.67 -7.25
CA LYS A 98 -11.00 -4.47 -8.45
C LYS A 98 -9.53 -4.84 -8.26
N TYR A 99 -8.95 -4.52 -7.11
CA TYR A 99 -7.52 -4.77 -6.80
C TYR A 99 -7.29 -6.05 -6.01
N ARG A 100 -8.33 -6.88 -5.87
CA ARG A 100 -8.24 -8.16 -5.19
C ARG A 100 -7.23 -9.06 -5.90
N ILE A 101 -6.16 -9.39 -5.20
CA ILE A 101 -5.22 -10.42 -5.64
C ILE A 101 -5.70 -11.74 -5.05
N THR A 102 -6.13 -12.68 -5.89
CA THR A 102 -6.35 -14.05 -5.45
C THR A 102 -5.00 -14.65 -5.07
N PRO A 103 -4.79 -15.13 -3.83
CA PRO A 103 -3.54 -15.76 -3.46
C PRO A 103 -3.23 -16.89 -4.44
N ALA A 104 -2.01 -16.93 -4.97
CA ALA A 104 -1.54 -18.12 -5.64
C ALA A 104 -1.59 -19.27 -4.62
N THR A 105 -2.37 -20.31 -4.91
CA THR A 105 -2.40 -21.55 -4.13
C THR A 105 -0.97 -22.05 -3.96
N GLY A 106 -0.37 -21.90 -2.77
CA GLY A 106 0.94 -22.49 -2.48
C GLY A 106 1.90 -21.79 -1.52
N SER A 107 1.58 -20.66 -0.87
CA SER A 107 2.51 -20.14 0.15
C SER A 107 2.53 -21.04 1.39
N PRO A 108 3.68 -21.67 1.74
CA PRO A 108 3.78 -22.47 2.94
C PRO A 108 3.61 -21.58 4.17
N ILE A 109 2.78 -22.04 5.10
CA ILE A 109 2.68 -21.46 6.44
C ILE A 109 4.06 -21.67 7.09
N LEU A 110 4.80 -20.58 7.35
CA LEU A 110 6.02 -20.64 8.15
C LEU A 110 5.65 -21.17 9.55
N PRO A 111 6.28 -22.26 10.03
CA PRO A 111 6.03 -22.75 11.38
C PRO A 111 6.49 -21.70 12.40
N ARG A 112 5.73 -21.62 13.49
CA ARG A 112 5.94 -20.72 14.64
C ARG A 112 7.22 -21.04 15.38
#